data_AF-A0A673HZV8-F1
#
_entry.id   AF-A0A673HZV8-F1
#
_cell.length_a   1.000
_cell.length_b   1.000
_cell.length_c   1.000
_cell.angle_alpha   90.00
_cell.angle_beta   90.00
_cell.angle_gamma   90.00
#
_symmetry.space_group_name_H-M   'P 1'
#
loop_
_entity.id
_entity.type
_entity.pdbx_description
1 polymer ?
#
loop_
_entity_poly.entity_id
_entity_poly.type
_entity_poly.pdbx_seq_one_letter_code
_entity_poly.pdbx_strand_id
1 'polypeptide(L)'
;MANYDEDTAFLGQKGPFFVILFFLLNAIYISTGFHGLYIVFVGASPSHHCRVADGNLSEEWMKASIPNETVNGKLQPSQCRRYSLETVRNLSALGYSPLEVNLTDITAETCVDGWSYSTEIYHSTIVSEVRQKEGSLRVSGG
;
A
#
# COMPACT_ATOMS: atom_id res chain seq x y z
N MET A 1 -12.75 -53.22 -8.72
CA MET A 1 -12.49 -52.19 -7.70
C MET A 1 -11.40 -52.74 -6.79
N ALA A 2 -10.23 -52.10 -6.72
CA ALA A 2 -9.13 -52.55 -5.87
C ALA A 2 -9.54 -52.43 -4.40
N ASN A 3 -9.31 -53.49 -3.62
CA ASN A 3 -9.71 -53.58 -2.22
C ASN A 3 -8.60 -52.98 -1.35
N TYR A 4 -8.55 -51.65 -1.29
CA TYR A 4 -7.52 -50.89 -0.58
C TYR A 4 -7.36 -51.27 0.89
N ASP A 5 -8.43 -51.76 1.54
CA ASP A 5 -8.40 -52.21 2.93
C ASP A 5 -7.57 -53.49 3.15
N GLU A 6 -7.51 -54.36 2.14
CA GLU A 6 -6.77 -55.63 2.20
C GLU A 6 -5.28 -55.43 1.88
N ASP A 7 -4.99 -54.58 0.89
CA ASP A 7 -3.62 -54.22 0.48
C ASP A 7 -2.91 -53.33 1.52
N THR A 8 -3.66 -52.56 2.31
CA THR A 8 -3.10 -51.71 3.38
C THR A 8 -3.16 -52.36 4.77
N ALA A 9 -3.71 -53.57 4.90
CA ALA A 9 -3.84 -54.27 6.17
C ALA A 9 -2.50 -54.48 6.91
N PHE A 10 -1.39 -54.58 6.16
CA PHE A 10 -0.04 -54.71 6.73
C PHE A 10 0.47 -53.45 7.43
N LEU A 11 -0.06 -52.26 7.09
CA LEU A 11 0.38 -50.99 7.66
C LEU A 11 -0.13 -50.79 9.09
N GLY A 12 -1.11 -51.57 9.53
CA GLY A 12 -1.72 -51.49 10.85
C GLY A 12 -2.54 -50.21 11.03
N GLN A 13 -3.66 -50.33 11.76
CA GLN A 13 -4.68 -49.28 11.82
C GLN A 13 -4.17 -47.91 12.29
N LYS A 14 -3.16 -47.86 13.20
CA LYS A 14 -2.50 -46.64 13.71
C LYS A 14 -1.10 -46.94 14.29
N GLY A 15 -0.05 -46.90 13.48
CA GLY A 15 1.32 -46.88 13.99
C GLY A 15 1.67 -45.54 14.65
N PRO A 16 2.52 -45.49 15.69
CA PRO A 16 2.91 -44.23 16.35
C PRO A 16 3.55 -43.25 15.36
N PHE A 17 4.27 -43.76 14.35
CA PHE A 17 4.84 -42.96 13.27
C PHE A 17 3.78 -42.22 12.44
N PHE A 18 2.68 -42.89 12.08
CA PHE A 18 1.58 -42.27 11.32
C PHE A 18 0.92 -41.15 12.14
N VAL A 19 0.72 -41.38 13.43
CA VAL A 19 0.13 -40.37 14.34
C VAL A 19 1.05 -39.16 14.47
N ILE A 20 2.36 -39.38 14.67
CA ILE A 20 3.36 -38.30 14.74
C ILE A 20 3.39 -37.51 13.43
N LEU A 21 3.45 -38.20 12.29
CA LEU A 21 3.47 -37.56 10.97
C LEU A 21 2.19 -36.76 10.71
N PHE A 22 1.02 -37.30 11.05
CA PHE A 22 -0.26 -36.62 10.91
C PHE A 22 -0.27 -35.31 11.70
N PHE A 23 0.14 -35.32 12.98
CA PHE A 23 0.19 -34.10 13.79
C PHE A 23 1.22 -33.10 13.28
N LEU A 24 2.41 -33.56 12.86
CA LEU A 24 3.44 -32.69 12.28
C LEU A 24 2.96 -32.01 10.99
N LEU A 25 2.32 -32.78 10.10
CA LEU A 25 1.79 -32.25 8.83
C LEU A 25 0.71 -31.20 9.11
N ASN A 26 -0.26 -31.52 9.97
CA ASN A 26 -1.33 -30.59 10.34
C ASN A 26 -0.77 -29.32 11.00
N ALA A 27 0.22 -29.44 11.89
CA ALA A 27 0.86 -28.27 12.51
C ALA A 27 1.51 -27.33 11.48
N ILE A 28 2.20 -27.88 10.46
CA ILE A 28 2.78 -27.09 9.37
C ILE A 28 1.67 -26.40 8.56
N TYR A 29 0.61 -27.11 8.18
CA TYR A 29 -0.50 -26.53 7.41
C TYR A 29 -1.21 -25.42 8.17
N ILE A 30 -1.50 -25.63 9.45
CA ILE A 30 -2.14 -24.64 10.31
C ILE A 30 -1.24 -23.41 10.44
N SER A 31 0.05 -23.59 10.73
CA SER A 31 1.01 -22.48 10.84
C SER A 31 1.11 -21.68 9.53
N THR A 32 1.14 -22.35 8.40
CA THR A 32 1.20 -21.71 7.07
C THR A 32 -0.08 -20.91 6.78
N GLY A 33 -1.26 -21.45 7.13
CA GLY A 33 -2.53 -20.75 7.01
C GLY A 33 -2.60 -19.48 7.86
N PHE A 34 -2.11 -19.55 9.11
CA PHE A 34 -2.01 -18.38 9.99
C PHE A 34 -1.00 -17.36 9.49
N HIS A 35 0.11 -17.78 8.89
CA HIS A 35 1.08 -16.85 8.31
C HIS A 35 0.40 -15.95 7.28
N GLY A 36 -0.50 -16.48 6.44
CA GLY A 36 -1.27 -15.68 5.48
C GLY A 36 -2.08 -14.53 6.09
N LEU A 37 -2.43 -14.57 7.38
CA LEU A 37 -3.14 -13.48 8.04
C LEU A 37 -2.27 -12.23 8.27
N TYR A 38 -0.93 -12.32 8.19
CA TYR A 38 -0.08 -11.14 8.44
C TYR A 38 -0.38 -9.99 7.45
N ILE A 39 -0.82 -10.32 6.23
CA ILE A 39 -1.12 -9.33 5.19
C ILE A 39 -2.27 -8.40 5.59
N VAL A 40 -3.17 -8.79 6.49
CA VAL A 40 -4.25 -7.91 6.95
C VAL A 40 -3.73 -6.78 7.86
N PHE A 41 -2.52 -6.94 8.41
CA PHE A 41 -1.86 -5.94 9.24
C PHE A 41 -0.87 -5.09 8.44
N VAL A 42 -0.31 -5.62 7.35
CA VAL A 42 0.74 -4.95 6.55
C VAL A 42 0.22 -4.44 5.21
N GLY A 43 -0.89 -4.98 4.71
CA GLY A 43 -1.47 -4.71 3.39
C GLY A 43 -2.19 -3.37 3.27
N ALA A 44 -1.66 -2.32 3.86
CA ALA A 44 -2.10 -0.95 3.61
C ALA A 44 -1.17 -0.30 2.59
N SER A 45 -1.73 0.26 1.52
CA SER A 45 -1.01 1.15 0.60
C SER A 45 -1.28 2.59 1.03
N PRO A 46 -0.39 3.24 1.80
CA PRO A 46 -0.62 4.61 2.21
C PRO A 46 -0.62 5.55 1.01
N SER A 47 -1.35 6.67 1.14
CA SER A 47 -1.22 7.78 0.19
C SER A 47 0.24 8.23 0.19
N HIS A 48 0.82 8.33 -1.01
CA HIS A 48 2.20 8.73 -1.19
C HIS A 48 2.27 9.89 -2.16
N HIS A 49 3.30 10.71 -2.00
CA HIS A 49 3.63 11.77 -2.94
C HIS A 49 5.10 11.64 -3.35
N CYS A 50 5.46 12.20 -4.51
CA CYS A 50 6.86 12.25 -4.90
C CYS A 50 7.67 13.00 -3.85
N ARG A 51 8.81 12.44 -3.46
CA ARG A 51 9.73 13.12 -2.55
C ARG A 51 10.36 14.31 -3.27
N VAL A 52 10.24 15.50 -2.71
CA VAL A 52 10.92 16.71 -3.19
C VAL A 52 12.14 16.93 -2.31
N ALA A 53 13.35 16.91 -2.87
CA ALA A 53 14.56 17.07 -2.06
C ALA A 53 14.61 18.49 -1.44
N ASP A 54 14.58 18.56 -0.10
CA ASP A 54 14.45 19.75 0.75
C ASP A 54 15.62 20.77 0.68
N GLY A 55 16.53 20.63 -0.29
CA GLY A 55 17.81 21.34 -0.26
C GLY A 55 17.82 22.76 -0.84
N ASN A 56 16.91 23.10 -1.76
CA ASN A 56 17.08 24.29 -2.61
C ASN A 56 15.77 25.02 -3.02
N LEU A 57 14.60 24.62 -2.50
CA LEU A 57 13.31 25.22 -2.89
C LEU A 57 12.58 25.78 -1.67
N SER A 58 11.80 26.85 -1.89
CA SER A 58 10.88 27.36 -0.87
C SER A 58 9.74 26.37 -0.65
N GLU A 59 9.11 26.43 0.53
CA GLU A 59 7.95 25.61 0.89
C GLU A 59 6.80 25.75 -0.13
N GLU A 60 6.63 26.95 -0.68
CA GLU A 60 5.63 27.23 -1.71
C GLU A 60 5.91 26.45 -3.00
N TRP A 61 7.16 26.41 -3.45
CA TRP A 61 7.57 25.65 -4.62
C TRP A 61 7.49 24.14 -4.38
N MET A 62 7.77 23.68 -3.16
CA MET A 62 7.64 22.28 -2.78
C MET A 62 6.19 21.81 -2.93
N LYS A 63 5.22 22.59 -2.45
CA LYS A 63 3.79 22.30 -2.58
C LYS A 63 3.27 22.42 -4.01
N ALA A 64 3.77 23.39 -4.77
CA ALA A 64 3.38 23.61 -6.17
C ALA A 64 3.98 22.59 -7.15
N SER A 65 5.08 21.94 -6.77
CA SER A 65 5.78 20.97 -7.63
C SER A 65 4.98 19.70 -7.93
N ILE A 66 3.93 19.41 -7.14
CA ILE A 66 3.09 18.23 -7.32
C ILE A 66 1.82 18.65 -8.10
N PRO A 67 1.61 18.14 -9.34
CA PRO A 67 0.40 18.46 -10.09
C PRO A 67 -0.84 17.88 -9.41
N ASN A 68 -1.95 18.62 -9.49
CA ASN A 68 -3.26 18.12 -9.08
C ASN A 68 -3.87 17.33 -10.23
N GLU A 69 -4.26 16.08 -9.97
CA GLU A 69 -4.97 15.21 -10.91
C GLU A 69 -6.40 14.97 -10.42
N THR A 70 -7.35 14.95 -11.35
CA THR A 70 -8.75 14.63 -11.05
C THR A 70 -8.94 13.12 -11.05
N VAL A 71 -8.82 12.49 -9.89
CA VAL A 71 -9.04 11.04 -9.73
C VAL A 71 -10.44 10.83 -9.14
N ASN A 72 -11.31 10.12 -9.85
CA ASN A 72 -12.69 9.83 -9.44
C ASN A 72 -13.53 11.10 -9.12
N GLY A 73 -13.36 12.16 -9.91
CA GLY A 73 -14.13 13.40 -9.78
C GLY A 73 -13.72 14.29 -8.60
N LYS A 74 -12.67 13.94 -7.85
CA LYS A 74 -12.07 14.77 -6.79
C LYS A 74 -10.69 15.24 -7.23
N LEU A 75 -10.43 16.53 -7.07
CA LEU A 75 -9.11 17.12 -7.29
C LEU A 75 -8.19 16.66 -6.16
N GLN A 76 -7.19 15.86 -6.47
CA GLN A 76 -6.21 15.35 -5.51
C GLN A 76 -4.79 15.53 -6.03
N PRO A 77 -3.79 15.71 -5.14
CA PRO A 77 -2.40 15.73 -5.58
C PRO A 77 -2.04 14.39 -6.22
N SER A 78 -1.35 14.46 -7.36
CA SER A 78 -0.87 13.26 -8.04
C SER A 78 0.15 12.51 -7.17
N GLN A 79 0.04 11.18 -7.15
CA GLN A 79 0.88 10.34 -6.29
C GLN A 79 2.16 9.86 -6.98
N CYS A 80 2.13 9.79 -8.32
CA CYS A 80 3.18 9.18 -9.13
C CYS A 80 3.96 10.17 -10.00
N ARG A 81 3.50 11.42 -10.09
CA ARG A 81 4.02 12.44 -10.99
C ARG A 81 4.40 13.71 -10.24
N ARG A 82 5.39 14.41 -10.77
CA ARG A 82 5.87 15.71 -10.27
C ARG A 82 6.27 16.55 -11.47
N TYR A 83 6.19 17.87 -11.38
CA TYR A 83 6.83 18.74 -12.36
C TYR A 83 8.35 18.59 -12.32
N SER A 84 9.02 18.77 -13.46
CA SER A 84 10.46 18.56 -13.53
C SER A 84 11.23 19.46 -12.57
N LEU A 85 11.95 18.83 -11.63
CA LEU A 85 12.67 19.55 -10.58
C LEU A 85 13.76 20.48 -11.13
N GLU A 86 14.35 20.15 -12.28
CA GLU A 86 15.36 20.98 -12.94
C GLU A 86 14.76 22.33 -13.36
N THR A 87 13.61 22.30 -14.04
CA THR A 87 12.90 23.49 -14.48
C THR A 87 12.41 24.32 -13.30
N VAL A 88 11.84 23.66 -12.28
CA VAL A 88 11.35 24.32 -11.08
C VAL A 88 12.49 25.02 -10.32
N ARG A 89 13.66 24.38 -10.19
CA ARG A 89 14.85 24.98 -9.55
C ARG A 89 15.36 26.19 -10.32
N ASN A 90 15.36 26.14 -11.65
CA ASN A 90 15.77 27.27 -12.48
C ASN A 90 14.82 28.46 -12.28
N LEU A 91 13.51 28.21 -12.31
CA LEU A 91 12.48 29.24 -12.07
C LEU A 91 12.59 29.85 -10.66
N SER A 92 12.82 29.03 -9.64
CA SER A 92 13.04 29.53 -8.28
C SER A 92 14.33 30.33 -8.15
N ALA A 93 15.40 29.93 -8.86
CA ALA A 93 16.68 30.65 -8.86
C ALA A 93 16.58 32.00 -9.59
N LEU A 94 15.68 32.10 -10.57
CA LEU A 94 15.33 33.35 -11.26
C LEU A 94 14.43 34.27 -10.39
N GLY A 95 13.97 33.80 -9.22
CA GLY A 95 13.17 34.58 -8.28
C GLY A 95 11.67 34.61 -8.58
N TYR A 96 11.18 33.74 -9.48
CA TYR A 96 9.75 33.64 -9.74
C TYR A 96 9.03 32.93 -8.61
N SER A 97 7.81 33.37 -8.33
CA SER A 97 6.88 32.66 -7.45
C SER A 97 6.07 31.61 -8.23
N PRO A 98 5.60 30.52 -7.58
CA PRO A 98 4.80 29.50 -8.23
C PRO A 98 3.43 30.00 -8.74
N LEU A 99 2.97 31.18 -8.29
CA LEU A 99 1.72 31.82 -8.73
C LEU A 99 1.89 32.63 -10.03
N GLU A 100 3.11 33.07 -10.33
CA GLU A 100 3.43 33.88 -11.51
C GLU A 100 3.78 33.00 -12.73
N VAL A 101 3.96 31.70 -12.52
CA VAL A 101 4.32 30.73 -13.55
C VAL A 101 3.16 29.79 -13.83
N ASN A 102 2.87 29.57 -15.12
CA ASN A 102 1.93 28.53 -15.53
C ASN A 102 2.55 27.14 -15.31
N LEU A 103 2.33 26.57 -14.11
CA LEU A 103 2.85 25.25 -13.72
C LEU A 103 2.48 24.13 -14.72
N THR A 104 1.33 24.24 -15.38
CA THR A 104 0.87 23.28 -16.41
C THR A 104 1.73 23.24 -17.66
N ASP A 105 2.53 24.27 -17.91
CA ASP A 105 3.47 24.33 -19.04
C ASP A 105 4.77 23.56 -18.75
N ILE A 106 5.03 23.26 -17.47
CA ILE A 106 6.20 22.49 -17.06
C ILE A 106 5.94 21.01 -17.33
N THR A 107 6.93 20.33 -17.93
CA THR A 107 6.85 18.90 -18.18
C THR A 107 6.75 18.12 -16.86
N ALA A 108 5.76 17.24 -16.77
CA ALA A 108 5.64 16.31 -15.65
C ALA A 108 6.54 15.08 -15.86
N GLU A 109 7.31 14.73 -14.84
CA GLU A 109 8.19 13.57 -14.77
C GLU A 109 7.69 12.57 -13.72
N THR A 110 8.16 11.32 -13.82
CA THR A 110 7.95 10.29 -12.79
C THR A 110 8.82 10.57 -11.57
N CYS A 111 8.39 10.19 -10.36
CA CYS A 111 9.21 10.36 -9.16
C CYS A 111 10.55 9.59 -9.28
N VAL A 112 11.67 10.30 -9.51
CA VAL A 112 13.02 9.70 -9.57
C VAL A 112 13.65 9.60 -8.19
N ASP A 113 13.37 10.57 -7.31
CA ASP A 113 13.96 10.70 -5.98
C ASP A 113 13.26 9.84 -4.90
N GLY A 114 12.39 8.92 -5.32
CA GLY A 114 11.57 8.09 -4.47
C GLY A 114 10.27 8.77 -4.00
N TRP A 115 9.64 8.16 -3.00
CA TRP A 115 8.32 8.53 -2.50
C TRP A 115 8.36 8.89 -1.01
N SER A 116 7.53 9.85 -0.65
CA SER A 116 7.21 10.20 0.73
C SER A 116 5.81 9.65 1.04
N TYR A 117 5.72 8.77 2.03
CA TYR A 117 4.48 8.10 2.41
C TYR A 117 3.82 8.84 3.57
N SER A 118 2.51 9.09 3.47
CA SER A 118 1.73 9.61 4.59
C SER A 118 1.66 8.58 5.70
N THR A 119 1.83 9.04 6.94
CA THR A 119 1.71 8.18 8.13
C THR A 119 0.29 8.07 8.66
N GLU A 120 -0.67 8.80 8.07
CA GLU A 120 -2.07 8.86 8.54
C GLU A 120 -2.74 7.48 8.59
N ILE A 121 -2.41 6.60 7.64
CA ILE A 121 -3.03 5.26 7.53
C ILE A 121 -2.41 4.26 8.50
N TYR A 122 -1.21 4.50 9.05
CA TYR A 122 -0.67 3.63 10.10
C TYR A 122 -1.40 3.79 11.44
N HIS A 123 -2.26 4.80 11.58
CA HIS A 123 -3.23 4.90 12.67
C HIS A 123 -4.46 3.99 12.47
N SER A 124 -4.73 3.54 11.23
CA SER A 124 -5.91 2.75 10.88
C SER A 124 -5.57 1.57 9.96
N THR A 125 -5.37 0.38 10.54
CA THR A 125 -5.23 -0.89 9.79
C THR A 125 -6.57 -1.35 9.18
N ILE A 126 -6.56 -2.38 8.32
CA ILE A 126 -7.76 -2.99 7.69
C ILE A 126 -8.88 -3.26 8.71
N VAL A 127 -8.52 -3.64 9.94
CA VAL A 127 -9.45 -3.89 11.04
C VAL A 127 -10.21 -2.63 11.50
N SER A 128 -9.61 -1.45 11.40
CA SER A 128 -10.22 -0.18 11.79
C SER A 128 -11.07 0.46 10.69
N GLU A 129 -10.68 0.33 9.42
CA GLU A 129 -11.47 0.84 8.28
C GLU A 129 -12.79 0.07 8.10
N VAL A 130 -12.82 -1.24 8.37
CA VAL A 130 -14.06 -2.05 8.34
C VAL A 130 -15.03 -1.54 9.40
N ARG A 131 -14.57 -1.27 10.62
CA ARG A 131 -15.42 -0.67 11.67
C ARG A 131 -15.94 0.72 11.29
N GLN A 132 -15.13 1.55 10.62
CA GLN A 132 -15.55 2.89 10.23
C GLN A 132 -16.55 2.86 9.06
N LYS A 133 -16.38 1.97 8.08
CA LYS A 133 -17.37 1.75 7.02
C LYS A 133 -18.67 1.17 7.56
N GLU A 134 -18.60 0.24 8.51
CA GLU A 134 -19.78 -0.36 9.14
C GLU A 134 -20.52 0.64 10.04
N GLY A 135 -19.81 1.57 10.68
CA GLY A 135 -20.39 2.72 11.37
C GLY A 135 -21.04 3.74 10.41
N SER A 136 -20.40 4.05 9.28
CA SER A 136 -20.93 4.98 8.29
C SER A 136 -22.17 4.43 7.56
N LEU A 137 -22.23 3.11 7.32
CA LEU A 137 -23.41 2.44 6.76
C LEU A 137 -24.58 2.41 7.75
N ARG A 138 -24.32 2.31 9.06
CA ARG A 138 -25.38 2.42 10.08
C ARG A 138 -25.91 3.84 10.23
N VAL A 139 -25.07 4.87 10.07
CA VAL A 139 -25.52 6.28 10.15
C VAL A 139 -26.32 6.71 8.93
N SER A 140 -26.09 6.11 7.76
CA SER A 140 -26.82 6.46 6.52
C SER A 140 -28.10 5.65 6.29
N GLY A 141 -28.44 4.72 7.20
CA GLY A 141 -29.62 3.86 7.12
C GLY A 141 -30.59 4.00 8.30
N GLY A 142 -30.50 5.10 9.06
CA GLY A 142 -31.42 5.46 10.14
C GLY A 142 -32.23 6.70 9.79
#